data_AF-A0A915A5L6-F1
#
_entry.id   AF-A0A915A5L6-F1
#
_cell.length_a   1.000
_cell.length_b   1.000
_cell.length_c   1.000
_cell.angle_alpha   90.00
_cell.angle_beta   90.00
_cell.angle_gamma   90.00
#
_symmetry.space_group_name_H-M   'P 1'
#
loop_
_entity.id
_entity.type
_entity.pdbx_description
1 polymer ?
#
loop_
_entity_poly.entity_id
_entity_poly.type
_entity_poly.pdbx_seq_one_letter_code
_entity_poly.pdbx_strand_id
1 'polypeptide(L)'
;MGTRGGRNTRVYIRLRDGCQRRGECFWHIGYNVTDTMRKEVVDVKLYVNHPKVLFVGQIAVLGGCSSWLLIATFARLPVSATHSIAGATVGFGLVAMGGKGIHWMKIVGIIASWFVSPILSGLVSSILYIIVDFSVLRRSNPFLSGLIALPIFYWFCIAFNVFAVSYQGSKLLHLSNIPLWVSITISCVIATICAVAIHFIVVPYLKKSAEGKSLCQLMN
;
A
#
# COMPACT_ATOMS: atom_id res chain seq x y z
N MET A 1 3.85 -16.29 -34.95
CA MET A 1 4.11 -16.42 -33.51
C MET A 1 3.62 -15.15 -32.80
N GLY A 2 2.40 -15.09 -32.26
CA GLY A 2 1.85 -13.83 -31.69
C GLY A 2 0.73 -13.95 -30.65
N THR A 3 0.35 -15.14 -30.21
CA THR A 3 -0.91 -15.34 -29.45
C THR A 3 -0.74 -15.86 -28.00
N ARG A 4 0.49 -16.05 -27.51
CA ARG A 4 0.74 -16.47 -26.11
C ARG A 4 0.89 -15.31 -25.12
N GLY A 5 1.36 -14.13 -25.56
CA GLY A 5 1.51 -12.95 -24.68
C GLY A 5 0.18 -12.37 -24.18
N GLY A 6 -0.81 -12.23 -25.06
CA GLY A 6 -2.08 -11.54 -24.74
C GLY A 6 -2.97 -12.25 -23.71
N ARG A 7 -2.86 -13.58 -23.55
CA ARG A 7 -3.62 -14.32 -22.52
C ARG A 7 -3.09 -14.05 -21.12
N ASN A 8 -1.78 -14.03 -20.93
CA ASN A 8 -1.17 -13.69 -19.64
C ASN A 8 -1.41 -12.22 -19.27
N THR A 9 -1.33 -11.30 -20.23
CA THR A 9 -1.59 -9.88 -19.97
C THR A 9 -3.05 -9.63 -19.55
N ARG A 10 -4.02 -10.30 -20.18
CA ARG A 10 -5.44 -10.14 -19.83
C ARG A 10 -5.77 -10.70 -18.44
N VAL A 11 -5.11 -11.78 -18.04
CA VAL A 11 -5.20 -12.32 -16.67
C VAL A 11 -4.55 -11.36 -15.67
N TYR A 12 -3.38 -10.81 -15.99
CA TYR A 12 -2.70 -9.83 -15.13
C TYR A 12 -3.52 -8.55 -14.93
N ILE A 13 -4.15 -8.04 -15.99
CA ILE A 13 -5.02 -6.86 -15.91
C ILE A 13 -6.24 -7.19 -15.05
N ARG A 14 -6.90 -8.33 -15.28
CA ARG A 14 -8.09 -8.74 -14.50
C ARG A 14 -7.77 -8.98 -13.02
N LEU A 15 -6.59 -9.52 -12.71
CA LEU A 15 -6.11 -9.68 -11.33
C LEU A 15 -5.78 -8.33 -10.70
N ARG A 16 -5.14 -7.42 -11.45
CA ARG A 16 -4.85 -6.05 -11.00
C ARG A 16 -6.13 -5.29 -10.72
N ASP A 17 -7.12 -5.35 -11.61
CA ASP A 17 -8.41 -4.69 -11.45
C ASP A 17 -9.21 -5.27 -10.27
N GLY A 18 -9.11 -6.59 -10.06
CA GLY A 18 -9.72 -7.27 -8.92
C GLY A 18 -9.03 -6.98 -7.58
N CYS A 19 -7.74 -6.64 -7.60
CA CYS A 19 -6.99 -6.18 -6.44
C CYS A 19 -7.23 -4.69 -6.17
N GLN A 20 -7.29 -3.86 -7.23
CA GLN A 20 -7.60 -2.44 -7.17
C GLN A 20 -9.01 -2.20 -6.61
N ARG A 21 -10.03 -2.91 -7.13
CA ARG A 21 -11.41 -2.85 -6.60
C ARG A 21 -11.54 -3.39 -5.18
N ARG A 22 -10.69 -4.34 -4.77
CA ARG A 22 -10.61 -4.75 -3.36
C ARG A 22 -9.90 -3.72 -2.49
N GLY A 23 -8.92 -3.02 -3.04
CA GLY A 23 -8.27 -1.86 -2.43
C GLY A 23 -9.22 -0.69 -2.21
N GLU A 24 -10.26 -0.55 -3.04
CA GLU A 24 -11.37 0.38 -2.77
C GLU A 24 -12.05 0.02 -1.44
N CYS A 25 -12.24 -1.25 -1.07
CA CYS A 25 -12.76 -1.60 0.28
C CYS A 25 -11.86 -1.13 1.43
N PHE A 26 -10.63 -0.67 1.13
CA PHE A 26 -9.69 -0.06 2.06
C PHE A 26 -9.71 1.49 2.01
N TRP A 27 -10.84 2.10 1.60
CA TRP A 27 -11.06 3.56 1.61
C TRP A 27 -10.66 4.22 2.93
N HIS A 28 -10.76 3.50 4.06
CA HIS A 28 -10.41 4.00 5.39
C HIS A 28 -8.93 4.39 5.53
N ILE A 29 -8.01 3.66 4.89
CA ILE A 29 -6.57 3.98 4.97
C ILE A 29 -6.18 4.99 3.89
N GLY A 30 -6.85 4.91 2.73
CA GLY A 30 -6.68 5.90 1.66
C GLY A 30 -6.95 7.33 2.14
N TYR A 31 -7.95 7.53 3.00
CA TYR A 31 -8.29 8.84 3.56
C TYR A 31 -7.10 9.55 4.21
N ASN A 32 -6.30 8.87 5.02
CA ASN A 32 -5.16 9.53 5.68
C ASN A 32 -4.11 9.98 4.68
N VAL A 33 -3.87 9.19 3.64
CA VAL A 33 -2.92 9.53 2.56
C VAL A 33 -3.48 10.68 1.72
N THR A 34 -4.78 10.68 1.41
CA THR A 34 -5.40 11.79 0.69
C THR A 34 -5.44 13.08 1.53
N ASP A 35 -5.66 12.97 2.84
CA ASP A 35 -5.71 14.10 3.77
C ASP A 35 -4.31 14.70 4.00
N THR A 36 -3.27 13.86 4.10
CA THR A 36 -1.88 14.37 4.10
C THR A 36 -1.56 15.01 2.76
N MET A 37 -1.81 14.35 1.63
CA MET A 37 -1.57 14.97 0.30
C MET A 37 -2.33 16.29 0.10
N ARG A 38 -3.54 16.44 0.66
CA ARG A 38 -4.27 17.73 0.65
C ARG A 38 -3.55 18.79 1.49
N LYS A 39 -3.14 18.44 2.71
CA LYS A 39 -2.52 19.35 3.68
C LYS A 39 -1.08 19.74 3.32
N GLU A 40 -0.35 18.82 2.71
CA GLU A 40 1.05 18.99 2.34
C GLU A 40 1.23 19.98 1.19
N VAL A 41 0.20 20.20 0.36
CA VAL A 41 0.40 20.86 -0.94
C VAL A 41 -0.34 22.19 -1.09
N VAL A 42 -1.44 22.44 -0.37
CA VAL A 42 -2.12 23.75 -0.36
C VAL A 42 -2.51 24.15 1.06
N ASP A 43 -1.96 25.25 1.58
CA ASP A 43 -2.44 25.83 2.83
C ASP A 43 -3.74 26.60 2.56
N VAL A 44 -4.86 25.95 2.84
CA VAL A 44 -6.22 26.48 2.65
C VAL A 44 -6.45 27.77 3.45
N LYS A 45 -5.65 28.04 4.51
CA LYS A 45 -5.76 29.26 5.32
C LYS A 45 -5.39 30.53 4.55
N LEU A 46 -4.50 30.43 3.56
CA LEU A 46 -4.09 31.56 2.72
C LEU A 46 -5.18 31.98 1.73
N TYR A 47 -6.13 31.09 1.42
CA TYR A 47 -7.15 31.29 0.39
C TYR A 47 -8.55 31.61 0.94
N VAL A 48 -8.68 31.84 2.26
CA VAL A 48 -9.96 32.13 2.94
C VAL A 48 -10.65 33.36 2.34
N ASN A 49 -9.88 34.36 1.90
CA ASN A 49 -10.41 35.60 1.32
C ASN A 49 -10.81 35.45 -0.17
N HIS A 50 -10.34 34.40 -0.86
CA HIS A 50 -10.58 34.19 -2.28
C HIS A 50 -10.84 32.70 -2.61
N PRO A 51 -11.95 32.10 -2.16
CA PRO A 51 -12.23 30.68 -2.37
C PRO A 51 -12.34 30.29 -3.86
N LYS A 52 -12.71 31.25 -4.72
CA LYS A 52 -12.83 31.06 -6.18
C LYS A 52 -11.50 30.67 -6.83
N VAL A 53 -10.37 31.25 -6.38
CA VAL A 53 -9.06 30.94 -6.97
C VAL A 53 -8.59 29.53 -6.58
N LEU A 54 -8.95 29.07 -5.39
CA LEU A 54 -8.63 27.71 -4.94
C LEU A 54 -9.43 26.67 -5.75
N PHE A 55 -10.71 26.92 -6.00
CA PHE A 55 -11.56 26.04 -6.80
C PHE A 55 -11.05 25.90 -8.25
N VAL A 56 -10.77 27.02 -8.92
CA VAL A 56 -10.21 27.01 -10.29
C VAL A 56 -8.83 26.36 -10.30
N GLY A 57 -8.03 26.59 -9.25
CA GLY A 57 -6.74 25.94 -9.04
C GLY A 57 -6.83 24.41 -9.01
N GLN A 58 -7.77 23.85 -8.24
CA GLN A 58 -7.94 22.39 -8.16
C GLN A 58 -8.34 21.79 -9.51
N ILE A 59 -9.21 22.47 -10.28
CA ILE A 59 -9.57 22.03 -11.63
C ILE A 59 -8.36 22.07 -12.57
N ALA A 60 -7.55 23.12 -12.49
CA ALA A 60 -6.33 23.25 -13.29
C ALA A 60 -5.29 22.16 -12.94
N VAL A 61 -5.10 21.87 -11.65
CA VAL A 61 -4.22 20.80 -11.15
C VAL A 61 -4.66 19.44 -11.68
N LEU A 62 -5.96 19.11 -11.59
CA LEU A 62 -6.50 17.86 -12.11
C LEU A 62 -6.35 17.77 -13.63
N GLY A 63 -6.63 18.85 -14.37
CA GLY A 63 -6.46 18.89 -15.81
C GLY A 63 -5.01 18.72 -16.25
N GLY A 64 -4.07 19.41 -15.61
CA GLY A 64 -2.64 19.31 -15.91
C GLY A 64 -2.07 17.94 -15.57
N CYS A 65 -2.39 17.39 -14.40
CA CYS A 65 -2.00 16.04 -14.00
C CYS A 65 -2.58 14.98 -14.94
N SER A 66 -3.87 15.07 -15.28
CA SER A 66 -4.53 14.13 -16.19
C SER A 66 -3.92 14.17 -17.59
N SER A 67 -3.61 15.37 -18.09
CA SER A 67 -2.99 15.53 -19.41
C SER A 67 -1.60 14.90 -19.45
N TRP A 68 -0.78 15.13 -18.42
CA TRP A 68 0.54 14.52 -18.30
C TRP A 68 0.48 13.00 -18.18
N LEU A 69 -0.41 12.47 -17.33
CA LEU A 69 -0.59 11.03 -17.16
C LEU A 69 -1.09 10.36 -18.45
N LEU A 70 -1.97 11.03 -19.20
CA LEU A 70 -2.45 10.54 -20.48
C LEU A 70 -1.30 10.45 -21.50
N ILE A 71 -0.47 11.50 -21.60
CA ILE A 71 0.71 11.52 -22.48
C ILE A 71 1.69 10.41 -22.10
N ALA A 72 2.00 10.26 -20.81
CA ALA A 72 2.90 9.21 -20.34
C ALA A 72 2.35 7.80 -20.62
N THR A 73 1.03 7.63 -20.53
CA THR A 73 0.34 6.38 -20.87
C THR A 73 0.48 6.06 -22.37
N PHE A 74 0.30 7.07 -23.25
CA PHE A 74 0.54 6.90 -24.69
C PHE A 74 2.01 6.58 -25.00
N ALA A 75 2.94 7.18 -24.26
CA ALA A 75 4.37 6.91 -24.35
C ALA A 75 4.79 5.57 -23.71
N ARG A 76 3.86 4.83 -23.08
CA ARG A 76 4.10 3.57 -22.35
C ARG A 76 5.18 3.69 -21.25
N LEU A 77 5.34 4.89 -20.68
CA LEU A 77 6.29 5.15 -19.61
C LEU A 77 5.63 4.90 -18.25
N PRO A 78 6.23 4.11 -17.34
CA PRO A 78 5.74 3.96 -15.98
C PRO A 78 6.03 5.24 -15.19
N VAL A 79 5.03 6.10 -15.03
CA VAL A 79 5.12 7.35 -14.26
C VAL A 79 4.30 7.26 -12.97
N SER A 80 4.74 7.99 -11.93
CA SER A 80 4.03 8.07 -10.66
C SER A 80 3.04 9.23 -10.63
N ALA A 81 1.75 8.91 -10.48
CA ALA A 81 0.69 9.90 -10.36
C ALA A 81 0.84 10.81 -9.13
N THR A 82 1.46 10.33 -8.04
CA THR A 82 1.67 11.12 -6.82
C THR A 82 2.64 12.29 -7.05
N HIS A 83 3.72 12.06 -7.80
CA HIS A 83 4.66 13.13 -8.14
C HIS A 83 4.06 14.11 -9.15
N SER A 84 3.24 13.62 -10.08
CA SER A 84 2.57 14.46 -11.06
C SER A 84 1.56 15.43 -10.41
N ILE A 85 0.73 14.94 -9.49
CA ILE A 85 -0.23 15.82 -8.79
C ILE A 85 0.46 16.76 -7.81
N ALA A 86 1.50 16.30 -7.10
CA ALA A 86 2.30 17.15 -6.23
C ALA A 86 2.96 18.30 -7.01
N GLY A 87 3.60 18.00 -8.14
CA GLY A 87 4.23 18.99 -9.01
C GLY A 87 3.24 19.98 -9.62
N ALA A 88 2.10 19.50 -10.13
CA ALA A 88 1.05 20.37 -10.68
C ALA A 88 0.49 21.35 -9.63
N THR A 89 0.33 20.90 -8.39
CA THR A 89 -0.18 21.73 -7.30
C THR A 89 0.87 22.73 -6.79
N VAL A 90 2.15 22.35 -6.72
CA VAL A 90 3.26 23.29 -6.46
C VAL A 90 3.31 24.38 -7.55
N GLY A 91 3.14 23.99 -8.81
CA GLY A 91 3.04 24.93 -9.94
C GLY A 91 1.86 25.91 -9.80
N PHE A 92 0.68 25.40 -9.46
CA PHE A 92 -0.49 26.24 -9.14
C PHE A 92 -0.21 27.21 -7.98
N GLY A 93 0.37 26.72 -6.88
CA GLY A 93 0.72 27.57 -5.73
C GLY A 93 1.69 28.69 -6.11
N LEU A 94 2.65 28.40 -6.99
CA LEU A 94 3.61 29.39 -7.50
C LEU A 94 2.92 30.48 -8.33
N VAL A 95 1.97 30.10 -9.19
CA VAL A 95 1.22 31.04 -10.05
C VAL A 95 0.21 31.86 -9.25
N ALA A 96 -0.46 31.26 -8.26
CA ALA A 96 -1.53 31.90 -7.51
C ALA A 96 -1.03 32.93 -6.48
N MET A 97 0.08 32.65 -5.79
CA MET A 97 0.56 33.46 -4.65
C MET A 97 2.01 33.95 -4.81
N GLY A 98 2.71 33.54 -5.86
CA GLY A 98 4.14 33.85 -6.06
C GLY A 98 5.07 33.14 -5.06
N GLY A 99 6.38 33.35 -5.21
CA GLY A 99 7.41 32.71 -4.37
C GLY A 99 7.43 33.14 -2.89
N LYS A 100 6.70 34.20 -2.51
CA LYS A 100 6.58 34.70 -1.13
C LYS A 100 5.46 34.03 -0.32
N GLY A 101 4.50 33.38 -0.99
CA GLY A 101 3.38 32.67 -0.34
C GLY A 101 3.67 31.20 -0.04
N ILE A 102 4.87 30.70 -0.34
CA ILE A 102 5.21 29.28 -0.28
C ILE A 102 6.23 29.03 0.83
N HIS A 103 5.89 28.15 1.77
CA HIS A 103 6.81 27.67 2.79
C HIS A 103 7.76 26.62 2.19
N TRP A 104 8.86 27.07 1.58
CA TRP A 104 9.89 26.23 0.97
C TRP A 104 10.41 25.12 1.90
N MET A 105 10.51 25.40 3.21
CA MET A 105 10.92 24.41 4.21
C MET A 105 9.95 23.23 4.35
N LYS A 106 8.64 23.45 4.15
CA LYS A 106 7.66 22.35 4.17
C LYS A 106 7.80 21.45 2.95
N ILE A 107 8.00 22.04 1.77
CA ILE A 107 8.21 21.30 0.52
C ILE A 107 9.44 20.40 0.62
N VAL A 108 10.55 20.92 1.16
CA VAL A 108 11.78 20.12 1.35
C VAL A 108 11.56 18.96 2.32
N GLY A 109 10.84 19.19 3.43
CA GLY A 109 10.49 18.13 4.38
C GLY A 109 9.67 16.99 3.74
N ILE A 110 8.77 17.33 2.82
CA ILE A 110 7.97 16.35 2.07
C ILE A 110 8.85 15.55 1.11
N ILE A 111 9.70 16.22 0.34
CA ILE A 111 10.62 15.54 -0.58
C ILE A 111 11.51 14.58 0.20
N ALA A 112 12.01 14.98 1.37
CA ALA A 112 12.78 14.09 2.24
C ALA A 112 11.96 12.85 2.68
N SER A 113 10.67 13.01 2.97
CA SER A 113 9.80 11.88 3.33
C SER A 113 9.70 10.83 2.22
N TRP A 114 9.75 11.24 0.95
CA TRP A 114 9.71 10.33 -0.19
C TRP A 114 10.94 9.43 -0.29
N PHE A 115 12.08 9.86 0.25
CA PHE A 115 13.30 9.03 0.32
C PHE A 115 13.35 8.21 1.61
N VAL A 116 12.88 8.77 2.72
CA VAL A 116 12.88 8.08 4.02
C VAL A 116 11.95 6.87 4.00
N SER A 117 10.78 6.94 3.33
CA SER A 117 9.84 5.81 3.27
C SER A 117 10.44 4.55 2.61
N PRO A 118 11.05 4.62 1.40
CA PRO A 118 11.76 3.49 0.80
C PRO A 118 12.88 2.95 1.68
N ILE A 119 13.69 3.82 2.28
CA ILE A 119 14.84 3.40 3.11
C ILE A 119 14.37 2.61 4.33
N LEU A 120 13.38 3.13 5.07
CA LEU A 120 12.81 2.43 6.22
C LEU A 120 12.15 1.12 5.79
N SER A 121 11.42 1.10 4.68
CA SER A 121 10.80 -0.13 4.17
C SER A 121 11.85 -1.17 3.76
N GLY A 122 12.96 -0.75 3.18
CA GLY A 122 14.08 -1.61 2.79
C GLY A 122 14.81 -2.19 4.00
N LEU A 123 14.98 -1.39 5.07
CA LEU A 123 15.55 -1.87 6.33
C LEU A 123 14.67 -2.95 6.97
N VAL A 124 13.37 -2.69 7.09
CA VAL A 124 12.41 -3.65 7.65
C VAL A 124 12.35 -4.92 6.79
N SER A 125 12.32 -4.77 5.45
CA SER A 125 12.33 -5.91 4.54
C SER A 125 13.59 -6.76 4.68
N SER A 126 14.76 -6.13 4.85
CA SER A 126 16.02 -6.83 5.05
C SER A 126 16.02 -7.65 6.35
N ILE A 127 15.52 -7.07 7.44
CA ILE A 127 15.40 -7.76 8.73
C ILE A 127 14.46 -8.97 8.62
N LEU A 128 13.29 -8.79 8.01
CA LEU A 128 12.33 -9.88 7.80
C LEU A 128 12.91 -10.99 6.92
N TYR A 129 13.67 -10.63 5.88
CA TYR A 129 14.34 -11.60 5.02
C TYR A 129 15.34 -12.45 5.81
N ILE A 130 16.16 -11.84 6.66
CA ILE A 130 17.13 -12.58 7.50
C ILE A 130 16.41 -13.56 8.45
N ILE A 131 15.29 -13.15 9.04
CA ILE A 131 14.48 -14.01 9.92
C ILE A 131 13.95 -15.23 9.16
N VAL A 132 13.43 -15.02 7.94
CA VAL A 132 12.92 -16.09 7.08
C VAL A 132 14.06 -17.01 6.61
N ASP A 133 15.20 -16.46 6.19
CA ASP A 133 16.37 -17.22 5.76
C ASP A 133 16.87 -18.16 6.86
N PHE A 134 17.02 -17.61 8.07
CA PHE A 134 17.46 -18.37 9.23
C PHE A 134 16.44 -19.42 9.68
N SER A 135 15.15 -19.08 9.67
CA SER A 135 14.10 -19.95 10.21
C SER A 135 13.67 -21.06 9.23
N VAL A 136 13.66 -20.78 7.93
CA VAL A 136 13.07 -21.66 6.90
C VAL A 136 14.12 -22.22 5.94
N LEU A 137 14.99 -21.37 5.37
CA LEU A 137 15.86 -21.78 4.25
C LEU A 137 17.06 -22.62 4.70
N ARG A 138 17.59 -22.40 5.92
CA ARG A 138 18.75 -23.15 6.45
C ARG A 138 18.41 -24.51 7.08
N ARG A 139 17.13 -24.91 7.13
CA ARG A 139 16.70 -26.21 7.67
C ARG A 139 16.85 -27.32 6.63
N SER A 140 17.12 -28.55 7.08
CA SER A 140 17.33 -29.70 6.19
C SER A 140 16.10 -30.07 5.33
N ASN A 141 14.90 -29.69 5.75
CA ASN A 141 13.63 -29.89 5.03
C ASN A 141 12.89 -28.55 4.86
N PRO A 142 13.31 -27.68 3.91
CA PRO A 142 12.79 -26.31 3.80
C PRO A 142 11.29 -26.26 3.47
N PHE A 143 10.76 -27.28 2.78
CA PHE A 143 9.34 -27.37 2.46
C PHE A 143 8.46 -27.58 3.72
N LEU A 144 8.85 -28.51 4.60
CA LEU A 144 8.09 -28.79 5.82
C LEU A 144 8.28 -27.67 6.85
N SER A 145 9.49 -27.15 7.00
CA SER A 145 9.76 -26.00 7.88
C SER A 145 9.03 -24.74 7.41
N GLY A 146 8.89 -24.53 6.10
CA GLY A 146 8.07 -23.45 5.54
C GLY A 146 6.58 -23.61 5.84
N LEU A 147 6.04 -24.84 5.75
CA LEU A 147 4.64 -25.13 6.13
C LEU A 147 4.35 -24.84 7.61
N ILE A 148 5.30 -25.08 8.49
CA ILE A 148 5.16 -24.84 9.95
C ILE A 148 5.36 -23.34 10.26
N ALA A 149 6.28 -22.66 9.57
CA ALA A 149 6.54 -21.25 9.79
C ALA A 149 5.46 -20.33 9.17
N LEU A 150 4.78 -20.79 8.12
CA LEU A 150 3.69 -20.09 7.43
C LEU A 150 2.66 -19.45 8.39
N PRO A 151 1.96 -20.19 9.26
CA PRO A 151 0.95 -19.62 10.15
C PRO A 151 1.51 -18.56 11.12
N ILE A 152 2.77 -18.70 11.55
CA ILE A 152 3.43 -17.72 12.44
C ILE A 152 3.68 -16.40 11.70
N PHE A 153 4.21 -16.46 10.47
CA PHE A 153 4.41 -15.26 9.65
C PHE A 153 3.09 -14.59 9.30
N TYR A 154 2.06 -15.37 8.95
CA TYR A 154 0.72 -14.83 8.68
C TYR A 154 0.08 -14.20 9.92
N TRP A 155 0.28 -14.78 11.12
CA TRP A 155 -0.16 -14.20 12.37
C TRP A 155 0.44 -12.81 12.59
N PHE A 156 1.76 -12.68 12.47
CA PHE A 156 2.47 -11.41 12.65
C PHE A 156 2.05 -10.35 11.62
N CYS A 157 1.95 -10.73 10.35
CA CYS A 157 1.51 -9.82 9.29
C CYS A 157 0.06 -9.33 9.51
N ILE A 158 -0.87 -10.23 9.84
CA ILE A 158 -2.27 -9.86 10.09
C ILE A 158 -2.37 -9.01 11.35
N ALA A 159 -1.68 -9.36 12.43
CA ALA A 159 -1.63 -8.56 13.66
C ALA A 159 -1.15 -7.13 13.39
N PHE A 160 -0.02 -6.98 12.69
CA PHE A 160 0.54 -5.66 12.34
C PHE A 160 -0.41 -4.86 11.43
N ASN A 161 -1.00 -5.48 10.41
CA ASN A 161 -1.93 -4.81 9.51
C ASN A 161 -3.21 -4.37 10.23
N VAL A 162 -3.82 -5.24 11.04
CA VAL A 162 -5.04 -4.91 11.81
C VAL A 162 -4.76 -3.85 12.88
N PHE A 163 -3.59 -3.91 13.53
CA PHE A 163 -3.13 -2.88 14.46
C PHE A 163 -2.93 -1.53 13.77
N ALA A 164 -2.25 -1.50 12.60
CA ALA A 164 -2.06 -0.28 11.83
C ALA A 164 -3.40 0.34 11.40
N VAL A 165 -4.34 -0.49 10.92
CA VAL A 165 -5.70 -0.07 10.56
C VAL A 165 -6.46 0.49 11.77
N SER A 166 -6.31 -0.11 12.94
CA SER A 166 -7.03 0.30 14.15
C SER A 166 -6.43 1.55 14.79
N TYR A 167 -5.10 1.67 14.77
CA TYR A 167 -4.36 2.81 15.34
C TYR A 167 -4.43 4.07 14.45
N GLN A 168 -4.34 3.90 13.13
CA GLN A 168 -4.46 4.99 12.14
C GLN A 168 -5.84 5.02 11.47
N GLY A 169 -6.83 4.29 11.99
CA GLY A 169 -8.18 4.21 11.43
C GLY A 169 -8.84 5.58 11.30
N SER A 170 -9.56 5.78 10.18
CA SER A 170 -10.14 7.07 9.80
C SER A 170 -11.01 7.70 10.91
N LYS A 171 -10.81 9.01 11.13
CA LYS A 171 -11.64 9.89 11.98
C LYS A 171 -13.14 9.86 11.64
N LEU A 172 -13.50 9.40 10.43
CA LEU A 172 -14.88 9.39 9.92
C LEU A 172 -15.82 8.44 10.70
N LEU A 173 -15.28 7.48 11.46
CA LEU A 173 -16.07 6.47 12.17
C LEU A 173 -16.02 6.60 13.70
N HIS A 174 -15.50 7.72 14.24
CA HIS A 174 -15.36 7.97 15.70
C HIS A 174 -14.55 6.90 16.47
N LEU A 175 -13.80 6.03 15.78
CA LEU A 175 -12.87 5.07 16.39
C LEU A 175 -11.64 5.74 17.06
N SER A 176 -11.47 7.06 16.92
CA SER A 176 -10.34 7.81 17.51
C SER A 176 -10.39 7.95 19.04
N ASN A 177 -11.45 7.48 19.70
CA ASN A 177 -11.57 7.44 21.16
C ASN A 177 -11.32 6.04 21.74
N ILE A 178 -10.88 5.08 20.92
CA ILE A 178 -10.56 3.75 21.44
C ILE A 178 -9.19 3.81 22.14
N PRO A 179 -9.09 3.40 23.41
CA PRO A 179 -7.81 3.35 24.11
C PRO A 179 -6.86 2.36 23.42
N LEU A 180 -5.56 2.70 23.41
CA LEU A 180 -4.49 1.95 22.74
C LEU A 180 -4.51 0.44 23.06
N TRP A 181 -4.89 0.10 24.29
CA TRP A 181 -5.05 -1.25 24.80
C TRP A 181 -6.12 -2.06 24.04
N VAL A 182 -7.25 -1.47 23.70
CA VAL A 182 -8.36 -2.14 23.00
C VAL A 182 -8.02 -2.39 21.52
N SER A 183 -7.25 -1.49 20.91
CA SER A 183 -6.73 -1.70 19.55
C SER A 183 -5.76 -2.90 19.50
N ILE A 184 -4.89 -3.03 20.51
CA ILE A 184 -3.95 -4.16 20.60
C ILE A 184 -4.73 -5.46 20.83
N THR A 185 -5.68 -5.50 21.75
CA THR A 185 -6.42 -6.74 22.03
C THR A 185 -7.23 -7.22 20.83
N ILE A 186 -7.96 -6.33 20.14
CA ILE A 186 -8.72 -6.68 18.93
C ILE A 186 -7.80 -7.22 17.83
N SER A 187 -6.65 -6.56 17.61
CA SER A 187 -5.69 -7.00 16.59
C SER A 187 -5.09 -8.37 16.89
N CYS A 188 -4.75 -8.64 18.16
CA CYS A 188 -4.25 -9.95 18.59
C CYS A 188 -5.31 -11.04 18.47
N VAL A 189 -6.58 -10.77 18.85
CA VAL A 189 -7.67 -11.75 18.77
C VAL A 189 -7.99 -12.11 17.32
N ILE A 190 -8.08 -11.12 16.43
CA ILE A 190 -8.32 -11.38 15.00
C ILE A 190 -7.14 -12.15 14.40
N ALA A 191 -5.91 -11.76 14.73
CA ALA A 191 -4.72 -12.44 14.25
C ALA A 191 -4.66 -13.90 14.72
N THR A 192 -4.94 -14.19 16.00
CA THR A 192 -4.94 -15.57 16.52
C THR A 192 -6.02 -16.42 15.86
N ILE A 193 -7.24 -15.90 15.70
CA ILE A 193 -8.32 -16.63 15.00
C ILE A 193 -7.92 -16.97 13.56
N CYS A 194 -7.38 -15.99 12.81
CA CYS A 194 -6.92 -16.21 11.44
C CYS A 194 -5.75 -17.21 11.38
N ALA A 195 -4.78 -17.13 12.29
CA ALA A 195 -3.64 -18.04 12.29
C ALA A 195 -4.05 -19.48 12.65
N VAL A 196 -4.98 -19.65 13.59
CA VAL A 196 -5.57 -20.96 13.91
C VAL A 196 -6.31 -21.51 12.70
N ALA A 197 -7.12 -20.71 12.01
CA ALA A 197 -7.81 -21.13 10.79
C ALA A 197 -6.82 -21.53 9.67
N ILE A 198 -5.74 -20.77 9.48
CA ILE A 198 -4.69 -21.09 8.50
C ILE A 198 -3.98 -22.38 8.88
N HIS A 199 -3.61 -22.56 10.15
CA HIS A 199 -2.97 -23.78 10.63
C HIS A 199 -3.86 -25.02 10.40
N PHE A 200 -5.16 -24.93 10.67
CA PHE A 200 -6.09 -26.06 10.52
C PHE A 200 -6.57 -26.32 9.09
N ILE A 201 -6.58 -25.32 8.20
CA ILE A 201 -7.10 -25.48 6.83
C ILE A 201 -5.95 -25.60 5.82
N VAL A 202 -4.99 -24.66 5.86
CA VAL A 202 -3.97 -24.50 4.82
C VAL A 202 -2.86 -25.54 4.97
N VAL A 203 -2.38 -25.80 6.19
CA VAL A 203 -1.32 -26.81 6.44
C VAL A 203 -1.74 -28.20 5.96
N PRO A 204 -2.93 -28.75 6.31
CA PRO A 204 -3.34 -30.06 5.82
C PRO A 204 -3.66 -30.08 4.32
N TYR A 205 -4.17 -28.98 3.76
CA TYR A 205 -4.44 -28.89 2.31
C TYR A 205 -3.14 -28.90 1.49
N LEU A 206 -2.13 -28.13 1.93
CA LEU A 206 -0.83 -28.09 1.28
C LEU A 206 -0.08 -29.41 1.42
N LYS A 207 -0.16 -30.06 2.59
CA LYS A 207 0.45 -31.39 2.79
C LYS A 207 -0.16 -32.44 1.86
N LYS A 208 -1.50 -32.50 1.75
CA LYS A 208 -2.20 -33.40 0.81
C LYS A 208 -1.84 -33.12 -0.64
N SER A 209 -1.73 -31.85 -1.03
CA SER A 209 -1.37 -31.48 -2.41
C SER A 209 0.08 -31.81 -2.76
N ALA A 210 1.00 -31.78 -1.79
CA ALA A 210 2.39 -32.17 -1.98
C ALA A 210 2.51 -33.70 -2.15
N GLU A 211 1.83 -34.47 -1.28
CA GLU A 211 1.79 -35.93 -1.34
C GLU A 211 1.18 -36.44 -2.66
N GLY A 212 0.14 -35.76 -3.19
CA GLY A 212 -0.46 -36.08 -4.48
C GLY A 212 0.47 -35.91 -5.69
N LYS A 213 1.36 -34.90 -5.66
CA LYS A 213 2.37 -34.70 -6.73
C LYS A 213 3.47 -35.75 -6.69
N SER A 214 3.94 -36.13 -5.50
CA SER A 214 4.92 -37.19 -5.34
C SER A 214 4.39 -38.55 -5.79
N LEU A 215 3.11 -38.86 -5.54
CA LEU A 215 2.46 -40.07 -6.03
C LEU A 215 2.35 -40.09 -7.56
N CYS A 216 1.96 -38.97 -8.18
CA CYS A 216 1.94 -38.85 -9.65
C CYS A 216 3.33 -39.01 -10.30
N GLN A 217 4.41 -38.56 -9.64
CA GLN A 217 5.78 -38.75 -10.12
C GLN A 217 6.28 -40.20 -10.00
N LEU A 218 5.69 -41.03 -9.13
CA LEU A 218 6.04 -42.44 -8.98
C LEU A 218 5.27 -43.36 -9.93
N MET A 219 4.19 -42.86 -10.54
CA MET A 219 3.31 -43.61 -11.44
C MET A 219 3.58 -43.36 -12.93
N ASN A 220 4.59 -42.55 -13.26
CA ASN A 220 4.98 -42.18 -14.63
C ASN A 220 6.49 -42.35 -14.82
#